data_AF-A0A9W7YL61-F1
#
_entry.id   AF-A0A9W7YL61-F1
#
_cell.length_a   1.000
_cell.length_b   1.000
_cell.length_c   1.000
_cell.angle_alpha   90.00
_cell.angle_beta   90.00
_cell.angle_gamma   90.00
#
_symmetry.space_group_name_H-M   'P 1'
#
loop_
_entity.id
_entity.type
_entity.pdbx_description
1 polymer ?
#
loop_
_entity_poly.entity_id
_entity_poly.type
_entity_poly.pdbx_seq_one_letter_code
_entity_poly.pdbx_strand_id
1 'polypeptide(L)' 'MRKFVALYTHQKLKKAKTWQDGFAHYNETANEIVLFDANNGRIASHRMRAKEALGLAVEYDVGRFLLTLEEEQGVE' A
#
# COMPACT_ATOMS: atom_id res chain seq x y z
N MET A 1 12.81 2.34 -6.47
CA MET A 1 11.52 2.65 -5.81
C MET A 1 10.45 2.17 -6.74
N ARG A 2 9.60 1.26 -6.26
CA ARG A 2 8.54 0.65 -7.06
C ARG A 2 7.23 1.36 -6.72
N LYS A 3 6.41 1.68 -7.72
CA LYS A 3 5.12 2.36 -7.54
C LYS A 3 4.02 1.40 -7.89
N PHE A 4 2.95 1.43 -7.11
CA PHE A 4 1.82 0.55 -7.28
C PHE A 4 0.52 1.35 -7.22
N VAL A 5 -0.43 0.98 -8.07
CA VAL A 5 -1.84 1.28 -7.82
C VAL A 5 -2.28 0.42 -6.64
N ALA A 6 -2.94 1.03 -5.67
CA ALA A 6 -3.32 0.33 -4.46
C ALA A 6 -4.72 0.74 -4.01
N LEU A 7 -5.41 -0.22 -3.41
CA LEU A 7 -6.65 0.02 -2.69
C LEU A 7 -6.35 0.07 -1.21
N TYR A 8 -6.94 1.03 -0.48
CA TYR A 8 -6.79 1.09 0.96
C TYR A 8 -8.11 1.22 1.69
N THR A 9 -8.14 0.74 2.94
CA THR A 9 -9.30 0.85 3.81
C THR A 9 -8.91 1.10 5.26
N HIS A 10 -9.69 1.94 5.96
CA HIS A 10 -9.58 2.08 7.42
C HIS A 10 -10.39 1.00 8.16
N GLN A 11 -11.22 0.23 7.45
CA GLN A 11 -12.22 -0.70 8.03
C GLN A 11 -11.62 -2.10 8.25
N LYS A 12 -10.48 -2.20 8.94
CA LYS A 12 -9.71 -3.46 9.04
C LYS A 12 -10.50 -4.63 9.63
N LEU A 13 -11.38 -4.36 10.59
CA LEU A 13 -12.12 -5.37 11.36
C LEU A 13 -13.54 -5.63 10.83
N LYS A 14 -13.98 -4.92 9.78
CA LYS A 14 -15.34 -5.10 9.25
C LYS A 14 -15.39 -6.24 8.22
N LYS A 15 -16.49 -6.99 8.25
CA LYS A 15 -16.79 -8.05 7.28
C LYS A 15 -16.97 -7.52 5.85
N ALA A 16 -17.52 -6.31 5.71
CA ALA A 16 -17.60 -5.57 4.46
C ALA A 16 -16.69 -4.34 4.54
N LYS A 17 -15.66 -4.30 3.72
CA LYS A 17 -14.68 -3.20 3.65
C LYS A 17 -15.04 -2.31 2.46
N THR A 18 -15.11 -1.00 2.70
CA THR A 18 -15.07 -0.02 1.61
C THR A 18 -13.61 0.26 1.32
N TRP A 19 -13.20 -0.09 0.11
CA TRP A 19 -11.89 0.20 -0.42
C TRP A 19 -11.92 1.57 -1.11
N GLN A 20 -10.81 2.30 -1.00
CA GLN A 20 -10.58 3.58 -1.63
C GLN A 20 -9.36 3.46 -2.54
N ASP A 21 -9.43 4.10 -3.70
CA ASP A 21 -8.33 4.18 -4.64
C ASP A 21 -7.20 5.07 -4.09
N GLY A 22 -5.98 4.59 -4.25
CA GLY A 22 -4.76 5.30 -3.87
C GLY A 22 -3.53 4.72 -4.55
N PHE A 23 -2.38 5.14 -4.06
CA PHE A 23 -1.08 4.74 -4.60
C PHE A 23 -0.17 4.29 -3.47
N ALA A 24 0.64 3.27 -3.72
CA ALA A 24 1.67 2.84 -2.80
C ALA A 24 3.05 3.01 -3.44
N HIS A 25 3.97 3.63 -2.72
CA HIS A 25 5.39 3.64 -3.09
C HIS A 25 6.14 2.70 -2.15
N TYR A 26 6.87 1.77 -2.75
CA TYR A 26 7.76 0.89 -2.02
C TYR A 26 9.22 1.27 -2.23
N ASN A 27 9.89 1.49 -1.10
CA ASN A 27 11.32 1.72 -1.04
C ASN A 27 12.01 0.43 -0.56
N GLU A 28 12.54 -0.35 -1.50
CA GLU A 28 13.27 -1.60 -1.24
C GLU A 28 14.52 -1.40 -0.36
N THR A 29 15.18 -0.24 -0.47
CA THR A 29 16.37 0.09 0.33
C THR A 29 15.98 0.36 1.78
N ALA A 30 14.91 1.12 2.01
CA ALA A 30 14.40 1.43 3.34
C ALA A 30 13.53 0.31 3.92
N ASN A 31 13.10 -0.64 3.08
CA ASN A 31 12.06 -1.64 3.32
C ASN A 31 10.76 -0.99 3.83
N GLU A 32 10.36 0.11 3.19
CA GLU A 32 9.24 0.94 3.63
C GLU A 32 8.21 1.09 2.52
N ILE A 33 6.95 0.87 2.87
CA ILE A 33 5.81 1.17 2.02
C ILE A 33 5.14 2.46 2.47
N VAL A 34 4.88 3.36 1.54
CA VAL A 34 4.24 4.65 1.78
C VAL A 34 2.94 4.69 0.99
N LEU A 35 1.84 4.93 1.68
CA LEU A 35 0.50 5.01 1.12
C LEU A 35 0.11 6.47 0.88
N PHE A 36 -0.42 6.71 -0.31
CA PHE A 36 -0.91 7.99 -0.79
C PHE A 36 -2.39 7.88 -1.15
N ASP A 37 -3.17 8.91 -0.85
CA ASP A 37 -4.55 9.02 -1.31
C ASP A 37 -4.62 9.39 -2.81
N ALA A 38 -5.83 9.42 -3.37
CA ALA A 38 -6.07 9.77 -4.77
C ALA A 38 -5.54 11.16 -5.19
N ASN A 39 -5.34 12.08 -4.25
CA ASN A 39 -4.75 13.41 -4.48
C ASN A 39 -3.22 13.43 -4.31
N ASN A 40 -2.57 12.26 -4.30
CA ASN A 40 -1.13 12.10 -4.02
C ASN A 40 -0.68 12.62 -2.64
N GLY A 41 -1.60 12.79 -1.69
CA GLY A 41 -1.27 13.14 -0.31
C GLY A 41 -0.79 11.92 0.45
N ARG A 42 0.36 12.00 1.12
CA ARG A 42 0.86 10.91 1.97
C ARG A 42 -0.02 10.77 3.21
N ILE A 43 -0.71 9.65 3.34
CA ILE A 43 -1.61 9.37 4.47
C ILE A 43 -1.06 8.38 5.49
N ALA A 44 -0.17 7.46 5.06
CA ALA A 44 0.46 6.51 5.97
C ALA A 44 1.81 6.01 5.42
N SER A 45 2.66 5.51 6.31
CA SER A 45 3.87 4.78 5.95
C SER A 45 4.10 3.65 6.93
N HIS A 46 4.66 2.55 6.46
CA HIS A 46 4.97 1.39 7.28
C HIS A 46 6.27 0.76 6.83
N ARG A 47 7.14 0.47 7.81
CA ARG A 47 8.37 -0.25 7.57
C ARG A 47 8.13 -1.73 7.75
N MET A 48 8.30 -2.50 6.67
CA MET A 48 8.07 -3.94 6.71
C MET A 48 9.14 -4.61 7.58
N ARG A 49 8.74 -5.67 8.30
CA ARG A 49 9.62 -6.39 9.24
C ARG A 49 10.69 -7.22 8.54
N ALA A 50 10.37 -7.75 7.36
CA ALA A 50 11.28 -8.49 6.50
C ALA A 50 11.25 -7.88 5.09
N LYS A 51 12.31 -8.11 4.32
CA LYS A 51 12.31 -7.87 2.87
C LYS A 51 11.41 -8.90 2.21
N GLU A 52 10.11 -8.70 2.30
CA GLU A 52 9.13 -9.50 1.57
C GLU A 52 9.03 -8.99 0.14
N ALA A 53 8.90 -9.93 -0.80
CA ALA A 53 8.49 -9.59 -2.15
C ALA A 53 7.06 -9.04 -2.08
N LEU A 54 6.85 -7.81 -2.55
CA LEU A 54 5.50 -7.28 -2.67
C LEU A 54 4.73 -8.09 -3.71
N GLY A 55 3.57 -8.60 -3.32
CA GLY A 55 2.64 -9.34 -4.15
C GLY A 55 1.42 -8.48 -4.45
N LEU A 56 0.93 -8.57 -5.68
CA LEU A 56 -0.36 -8.02 -6.06
C LEU A 56 -1.49 -8.83 -5.39
N ALA A 57 -2.62 -8.19 -5.12
CA ALA A 57 -3.76 -8.70 -4.39
C ALA A 57 -3.45 -9.22 -2.96
N VAL A 58 -2.31 -8.82 -2.39
CA VAL A 58 -1.94 -9.14 -0.99
C VAL A 58 -2.29 -7.95 -0.09
N GLU A 59 -2.87 -8.23 1.07
CA GLU A 59 -3.20 -7.23 2.08
C GLU A 59 -2.01 -6.93 3.00
N TYR A 60 -1.63 -5.65 3.09
CA TYR A 60 -0.56 -5.13 3.92
C TYR A 60 -1.14 -4.20 5.00
N ASP A 61 -0.76 -4.42 6.26
CA ASP A 61 -1.12 -3.50 7.34
C ASP A 61 -0.17 -2.29 7.33
N VAL A 62 -0.71 -1.12 6.98
CA VAL A 62 0.04 0.15 6.90
C VAL A 62 -0.46 1.08 8.00
N GLY A 63 -0.19 0.71 9.26
CA GLY A 63 -0.51 1.51 10.43
C GLY A 63 -2.01 1.53 10.75
N ARG A 64 -2.75 2.55 10.29
CA ARG A 64 -4.21 2.65 10.50
C ARG A 64 -5.03 2.12 9.33
N PHE A 65 -4.36 1.81 8.22
CA PHE A 65 -5.01 1.35 6.99
C PHE A 65 -4.57 -0.07 6.67
N LEU A 66 -5.45 -0.79 5.97
CA LEU A 66 -5.10 -2.00 5.25
C LEU A 66 -4.97 -1.62 3.78
N LEU A 67 -3.90 -2.05 3.14
CA LEU A 67 -3.52 -1.71 1.78
C LEU A 67 -3.47 -2.99 0.95
N THR A 68 -4.03 -2.97 -0.25
CA THR A 68 -3.86 -4.04 -1.23
C THR A 68 -3.23 -3.46 -2.49
N LEU A 69 -2.19 -4.10 -2.99
CA LEU A 69 -1.53 -3.68 -4.23
C LEU A 69 -2.26 -4.30 -5.42
N GLU A 70 -2.72 -3.50 -6.36
CA GLU A 70 -3.46 -3.99 -7.53
C GLU A 70 -2.53 -4.18 -8.72
N GLU A 71 -1.77 -3.14 -9.05
CA GLU A 71 -0.97 -3.10 -10.28
C GLU A 71 0.36 -2.41 -10.02
N GLU A 72 1.45 -2.98 -10.52
CA GLU A 72 2.75 -2.33 -10.49
C GLU A 72 2.89 -1.39 -11.67
N GLN A 73 3.09 -0.10 -11.38
CA GLN A 73 3.52 0.86 -12.38
C GLN A 73 5.04 0.69 -12.57
N GLY A 74 5.39 -0.27 -13.43
CA GLY A 74 6.75 -0.43 -13.94
C GLY A 74 7.16 0.83 -14.70
N VAL A 75 8.25 1.45 -14.28
CA VAL A 75 9.00 2.36 -15.16
C VAL A 75 9.87 1.47 -16.02
N GLU A 76 9.51 1.34 -17.30
CA GLU A 76 10.41 0.84 -18.36
C GLU A 76 11.67 1.71 -18.47
#